data_AF-A0A820WXB9-F1
#
_entry.id   AF-A0A820WXB9-F1
#
_cell.length_a   1.000
_cell.length_b   1.000
_cell.length_c   1.000
_cell.angle_alpha   90.00
_cell.angle_beta   90.00
_cell.angle_gamma   90.00
#
_symmetry.space_group_name_H-M   'P 1'
#
loop_
_entity.id
_entity.type
_entity.pdbx_description
1 polymer ?
#
loop_
_entity_poly.entity_id
_entity_poly.type
_entity_poly.pdbx_seq_one_letter_code
_entity_poly.pdbx_strand_id
1 'polypeptide(L)'
;MGNFSATIPLSHIFGFCENYDKIIYGIKHELTLRRTSNINDAILKSPSKDADGNDKYSDGIISISKLSWRMPHVTPTDNYLVKLSKDIQNKIILEGSFLNRQCESIAMVSGQTTFDWRLNVTAGAEKPRYIVLAFQTDKSDNQIKNPAIFDHCDVKNAYVQLNSERYPEMDLQLNFENNNFTTAYKMLCDYYNHVLGKENCSISLKEYKNLYPLLVFDTSKQSEKLKNAVTDIRIKATFNKNIPKNTFA
;
A
#
# COMPACT_ATOMS: atom_id res chain seq x y z
N MET A 1 17.51 -26.25 -8.32
CA MET A 1 17.59 -24.90 -7.73
C MET A 1 17.69 -23.90 -8.87
N GLY A 2 16.75 -22.97 -8.98
CA GLY A 2 16.74 -21.96 -10.02
C GLY A 2 17.32 -20.65 -9.50
N ASN A 3 18.07 -19.93 -10.35
CA ASN A 3 18.47 -18.56 -10.09
C ASN A 3 17.51 -17.62 -10.80
N PHE A 4 17.16 -16.51 -10.16
CA PHE A 4 16.37 -15.45 -10.78
C PHE A 4 16.95 -14.09 -10.43
N SER A 5 16.57 -13.08 -11.21
CA SER A 5 16.87 -11.68 -10.95
C SER A 5 15.61 -10.85 -11.08
N ALA A 6 15.36 -9.95 -10.13
CA ALA A 6 14.24 -9.02 -10.17
C ALA A 6 14.75 -7.58 -10.03
N THR A 7 14.04 -6.63 -10.63
CA THR A 7 14.30 -5.19 -10.48
C THR A 7 13.02 -4.52 -10.01
N ILE A 8 13.12 -3.75 -8.93
CA ILE A 8 12.00 -2.98 -8.36
C ILE A 8 12.33 -1.49 -8.52
N PRO A 9 11.48 -0.71 -9.23
CA PRO A 9 11.64 0.74 -9.30
C PRO A 9 11.60 1.36 -7.90
N LEU A 10 12.53 2.27 -7.61
CA LEU A 10 12.58 2.96 -6.31
C LEU A 10 11.33 3.80 -6.05
N SER A 11 10.68 4.32 -7.09
CA SER A 11 9.41 5.05 -6.98
C SER A 11 8.28 4.21 -6.39
N HIS A 12 8.33 2.88 -6.53
CA HIS A 12 7.33 1.99 -5.93
C HIS A 12 7.51 1.84 -4.41
N ILE A 13 8.75 2.04 -3.92
CA ILE A 13 9.10 1.86 -2.50
C ILE A 13 9.13 3.20 -1.78
N PHE A 14 9.73 4.22 -2.40
CA PHE A 14 9.97 5.53 -1.82
C PHE A 14 9.18 6.61 -2.58
N GLY A 15 8.18 7.20 -1.94
CA GLY A 15 7.40 8.29 -2.55
C GLY A 15 8.24 9.52 -2.89
N PHE A 16 9.39 9.71 -2.22
CA PHE A 16 10.38 10.71 -2.64
C PHE A 16 10.84 10.51 -4.08
N CYS A 17 11.16 9.27 -4.47
CA CYS A 17 11.60 8.95 -5.84
C CYS A 17 10.47 9.01 -6.88
N GLU A 18 9.22 9.14 -6.45
CA GLU A 18 8.06 9.27 -7.31
C GLU A 18 7.73 10.74 -7.60
N ASN A 19 7.83 11.60 -6.59
CA ASN A 19 7.46 13.01 -6.71
C ASN A 19 8.64 13.95 -6.97
N TYR A 20 9.87 13.57 -6.60
CA TYR A 20 11.04 14.43 -6.76
C TYR A 20 11.74 14.17 -8.09
N ASP A 21 11.67 15.15 -8.99
CA ASP A 21 12.21 15.11 -10.36
C ASP A 21 13.50 15.93 -10.55
N LYS A 22 14.10 16.43 -9.46
CA LYS A 22 15.29 17.28 -9.50
C LYS A 22 16.58 16.53 -9.18
N ILE A 23 17.71 17.15 -9.50
CA ILE A 23 19.05 16.61 -9.23
C ILE A 23 19.41 16.86 -7.77
N ILE A 24 19.88 15.83 -7.09
CA ILE A 24 20.41 15.92 -5.73
C ILE A 24 21.93 16.02 -5.83
N TYR A 25 22.51 17.10 -5.30
CA TYR A 25 23.95 17.33 -5.32
C TYR A 25 24.52 17.42 -3.90
N GLY A 26 25.63 16.73 -3.65
CA GLY A 26 26.36 16.81 -2.38
C GLY A 26 25.70 16.14 -1.17
N ILE A 27 24.57 15.43 -1.35
CA ILE A 27 23.89 14.71 -0.27
C ILE A 27 24.33 13.25 -0.24
N LYS A 28 24.72 12.79 0.95
CA LYS A 28 24.97 11.37 1.19
C LYS A 28 23.62 10.65 1.32
N HIS A 29 23.46 9.57 0.58
CA HIS A 29 22.30 8.71 0.70
C HIS A 29 22.64 7.43 1.45
N GLU A 30 21.72 6.98 2.29
CA GLU A 30 21.83 5.73 3.06
C GLU A 30 20.52 4.95 2.93
N LEU A 31 20.64 3.64 2.69
CA LEU A 31 19.51 2.73 2.58
C LEU A 31 19.72 1.56 3.53
N THR A 32 18.86 1.45 4.52
CA THR A 32 18.85 0.35 5.49
C THR A 32 17.70 -0.60 5.18
N LEU A 33 18.02 -1.88 4.97
CA LEU A 33 17.04 -2.91 4.68
C LEU A 33 17.07 -3.97 5.78
N ARG A 34 15.90 -4.26 6.35
CA ARG A 34 15.73 -5.31 7.35
C ARG A 34 14.94 -6.45 6.73
N ARG A 35 15.53 -7.65 6.73
CA ARG A 35 14.86 -8.87 6.29
C ARG A 35 14.25 -9.60 7.48
N THR A 36 12.99 -10.02 7.35
CA THR A 36 12.33 -10.90 8.32
C THR A 36 12.90 -12.32 8.24
N SER A 37 12.89 -13.05 9.36
CA SER A 37 13.29 -14.46 9.37
C SER A 37 12.27 -15.35 8.64
N ASN A 38 10.98 -14.99 8.73
CA ASN A 38 9.93 -15.65 7.98
C ASN A 38 9.93 -15.16 6.53
N ILE A 39 9.99 -16.12 5.59
CA ILE A 39 10.03 -15.90 4.15
C ILE A 39 8.83 -16.51 3.42
N ASN A 40 7.90 -17.11 4.16
CA ASN A 40 6.79 -17.87 3.58
C ASN A 40 5.87 -16.97 2.75
N ASP A 41 5.72 -15.71 3.15
CA ASP A 41 4.94 -14.72 2.41
C ASP A 41 5.62 -14.21 1.13
N ALA A 42 6.90 -14.55 0.91
CA ALA A 42 7.64 -14.14 -0.29
C ALA A 42 7.61 -15.19 -1.42
N ILE A 43 7.04 -16.38 -1.18
CA ILE A 43 7.12 -17.53 -2.08
C ILE A 43 5.72 -18.07 -2.34
N LEU A 44 5.39 -18.27 -3.62
CA LEU A 44 4.22 -19.04 -4.03
C LEU A 44 4.68 -20.35 -4.67
N LYS A 45 4.31 -21.47 -4.04
CA LYS A 45 4.58 -22.82 -4.53
C LYS A 45 3.70 -23.11 -5.74
N SER A 46 4.31 -23.74 -6.74
CA SER A 46 3.56 -24.49 -7.75
C SER A 46 3.51 -25.96 -7.33
N PRO A 47 2.37 -26.65 -7.49
CA PRO A 47 2.28 -28.07 -7.18
C PRO A 47 3.25 -28.86 -8.06
N SER A 48 3.97 -29.80 -7.45
CA SER A 48 4.72 -30.84 -8.17
C SER A 48 3.99 -32.17 -8.03
N LYS A 49 3.97 -33.02 -9.06
CA LYS A 49 3.37 -34.35 -8.95
C LYS A 49 4.32 -35.29 -8.21
N ASP A 50 3.82 -36.01 -7.20
CA ASP A 50 4.54 -37.14 -6.60
C ASP A 50 4.51 -38.37 -7.53
N ALA A 51 5.18 -39.46 -7.13
CA ALA A 51 5.25 -40.70 -7.89
C ALA A 51 3.87 -41.37 -8.08
N ASP A 52 2.89 -41.01 -7.24
CA ASP A 52 1.52 -41.52 -7.24
C ASP A 52 0.52 -40.55 -7.92
N GLY A 53 1.00 -39.42 -8.47
CA GLY A 53 0.20 -38.42 -9.19
C GLY A 53 -0.53 -37.38 -8.33
N ASN A 54 -0.30 -37.36 -7.02
CA ASN A 54 -0.83 -36.33 -6.10
C ASN A 54 0.03 -35.07 -6.09
N ASP A 55 -0.58 -33.94 -5.71
CA ASP A 55 0.12 -32.67 -5.61
C ASP A 55 0.96 -32.60 -4.32
N LYS A 56 2.27 -32.50 -4.49
CA LYS A 56 3.28 -32.32 -3.45
C LYS A 56 3.82 -30.88 -3.45
N TYR A 57 3.87 -30.28 -2.26
CA TYR A 57 4.27 -28.89 -2.02
C TYR A 57 5.53 -28.83 -1.13
N SER A 58 6.73 -28.88 -1.72
CA SER A 58 7.99 -28.72 -0.96
C SER A 58 8.23 -27.27 -0.55
N ASP A 59 8.63 -27.02 0.69
CA ASP A 59 9.00 -25.68 1.18
C ASP A 59 10.16 -25.08 0.38
N GLY A 60 9.95 -23.87 -0.14
CA GLY A 60 10.96 -23.08 -0.82
C GLY A 60 11.76 -22.23 0.16
N ILE A 61 13.04 -22.03 -0.16
CA ILE A 61 13.91 -21.09 0.54
C ILE A 61 14.49 -20.11 -0.48
N ILE A 62 14.38 -18.81 -0.20
CA ILE A 62 15.04 -17.76 -0.98
C ILE A 62 16.35 -17.36 -0.28
N SER A 63 17.46 -17.41 -1.00
CA SER A 63 18.72 -16.80 -0.60
C SER A 63 19.02 -15.60 -1.49
N ILE A 64 19.32 -14.45 -0.88
CA ILE A 64 19.71 -13.25 -1.62
C ILE A 64 21.22 -13.32 -1.80
N SER A 65 21.66 -13.61 -3.02
CA SER A 65 23.09 -13.70 -3.35
C SER A 65 23.71 -12.32 -3.60
N LYS A 66 22.95 -11.41 -4.24
CA LYS A 66 23.39 -10.07 -4.58
C LYS A 66 22.23 -9.09 -4.48
N LEU A 67 22.48 -7.96 -3.85
CA LEU A 67 21.59 -6.82 -3.81
C LEU A 67 22.33 -5.60 -4.35
N SER A 68 21.76 -4.92 -5.34
CA SER A 68 22.35 -3.71 -5.90
C SER A 68 21.31 -2.63 -6.01
N TRP A 69 21.63 -1.46 -5.46
CA TRP A 69 20.87 -0.24 -5.66
C TRP A 69 21.49 0.55 -6.81
N ARG A 70 20.66 0.99 -7.76
CA ARG A 70 21.09 1.76 -8.93
C ARG A 70 20.33 3.09 -8.94
N MET A 71 21.07 4.19 -9.01
CA MET A 71 20.52 5.52 -9.26
C MET A 71 21.17 6.12 -10.51
N PRO A 72 20.42 6.89 -11.31
CA PRO A 72 20.99 7.59 -12.46
C PRO A 72 21.97 8.67 -11.98
N HIS A 73 23.14 8.72 -12.62
CA HIS A 73 24.08 9.82 -12.46
C HIS A 73 23.93 10.77 -13.64
N VAL A 74 23.75 12.06 -13.36
CA VAL A 74 23.51 13.09 -14.38
C VAL A 74 24.68 14.06 -14.38
N THR A 75 25.32 14.23 -15.52
CA THR A 75 26.37 15.23 -15.74
C THR A 75 25.76 16.42 -16.49
N PRO A 76 25.55 17.58 -15.84
CA PRO A 76 25.04 18.77 -16.50
C PRO A 76 26.07 19.37 -17.46
N THR A 77 25.61 20.02 -18.53
CA THR A 77 26.47 20.80 -19.44
C THR A 77 26.99 22.07 -18.76
N ASP A 78 28.08 22.66 -19.26
CA ASP A 78 28.72 23.87 -18.70
C ASP A 78 27.74 25.01 -18.39
N ASN A 79 26.79 25.31 -19.29
CA ASN A 79 25.80 26.36 -19.06
C ASN A 79 24.90 26.09 -17.83
N TYR A 80 24.48 24.84 -17.64
CA TYR A 80 23.69 24.42 -16.48
C TYR A 80 24.55 24.31 -15.21
N LEU A 81 25.83 23.94 -15.33
CA LEU A 81 26.78 23.94 -14.20
C LEU A 81 26.97 25.34 -13.62
N VAL A 82 27.09 26.37 -14.47
CA VAL A 82 27.19 27.76 -14.03
C VAL A 82 25.92 28.18 -13.30
N LYS A 83 24.75 27.83 -13.84
CA LYS A 83 23.46 28.12 -13.19
C LYS A 83 23.32 27.43 -11.84
N LEU A 84 23.59 26.12 -11.78
CA LEU A 84 23.56 25.33 -10.56
C LEU A 84 24.52 25.89 -9.50
N SER A 85 25.73 26.28 -9.90
CA SER A 85 26.72 26.88 -9.00
C SER A 85 26.22 28.20 -8.41
N LYS A 86 25.56 29.03 -9.22
CA LYS A 86 24.94 30.28 -8.75
C LYS A 86 23.78 30.00 -7.78
N ASP A 87 22.93 29.02 -8.08
CA ASP A 87 21.82 28.63 -7.21
C ASP A 87 22.32 28.10 -5.85
N ILE A 88 23.41 27.31 -5.86
CA ILE A 88 24.10 26.83 -4.64
C ILE A 88 24.71 28.00 -3.86
N GLN A 89 25.42 28.92 -4.52
CA GLN A 89 26.03 30.10 -3.87
C GLN A 89 24.97 30.99 -3.22
N ASN A 90 23.84 31.18 -3.88
CA ASN A 90 22.70 31.95 -3.38
C ASN A 90 21.89 31.22 -2.30
N LYS A 91 22.20 29.95 -2.02
CA LYS A 91 21.49 29.10 -1.05
C LYS A 91 19.98 29.08 -1.30
N ILE A 92 19.59 28.93 -2.57
CA ILE A 92 18.17 28.87 -2.93
C ILE A 92 17.54 27.67 -2.23
N ILE A 93 16.44 27.92 -1.52
CA ILE A 93 15.66 26.87 -0.86
C ILE A 93 14.80 26.20 -1.93
N LEU A 94 14.92 24.88 -2.04
CA LEU A 94 14.08 24.05 -2.88
C LEU A 94 13.08 23.28 -2.00
N GLU A 95 11.79 23.53 -2.20
CA GLU A 95 10.75 22.79 -1.52
C GLU A 95 10.60 21.40 -2.15
N GLY A 96 10.87 20.34 -1.37
CA GLY A 96 10.69 18.96 -1.79
C GLY A 96 9.41 18.39 -1.19
N SER A 97 8.39 18.17 -2.02
CA SER A 97 7.18 17.44 -1.61
C SER A 97 7.37 15.95 -1.87
N PHE A 98 6.97 15.12 -0.91
CA PHE A 98 6.96 13.66 -1.07
C PHE A 98 5.74 13.05 -0.40
N LEU A 99 5.31 11.90 -0.91
CA LEU A 99 4.31 11.07 -0.25
C LEU A 99 5.00 10.09 0.71
N ASN A 100 4.65 10.18 1.99
CA ASN A 100 5.00 9.15 2.94
C ASN A 100 3.97 8.01 2.89
N ARG A 101 4.43 6.76 2.95
CA ARG A 101 3.60 5.56 2.97
C ARG A 101 3.91 4.77 4.23
N GLN A 102 2.88 4.48 5.01
CA GLN A 102 2.97 3.63 6.18
C GLN A 102 2.04 2.43 5.98
N CYS A 103 2.48 1.27 6.46
CA CYS A 103 1.71 0.03 6.41
C CYS A 103 1.72 -0.58 7.80
N GLU A 104 0.53 -0.87 8.30
CA GLU A 104 0.29 -1.56 9.56
C GLU A 104 -0.67 -2.70 9.29
N SER A 105 -0.64 -3.72 10.16
CA SER A 105 -1.53 -4.87 10.05
C SER A 105 -1.98 -5.30 11.43
N ILE A 106 -3.23 -5.73 11.56
CA ILE A 106 -3.80 -6.24 12.82
C ILE A 106 -4.60 -7.53 12.59
N ALA A 107 -4.45 -8.48 13.50
CA ALA A 107 -5.26 -9.69 13.51
C ALA A 107 -6.71 -9.35 13.90
N MET A 108 -7.67 -9.81 13.11
CA MET A 108 -9.09 -9.59 13.38
C MET A 108 -9.67 -10.71 14.27
N VAL A 109 -10.64 -10.35 15.10
CA VAL A 109 -11.34 -11.32 15.96
C VAL A 109 -12.35 -12.11 15.13
N SER A 110 -12.13 -13.42 15.00
CA SER A 110 -13.03 -14.31 14.28
C SER A 110 -14.41 -14.38 14.93
N GLY A 111 -15.47 -14.50 14.14
CA GLY A 111 -16.85 -14.63 14.65
C GLY A 111 -17.55 -13.30 14.95
N GLN A 112 -16.84 -12.16 14.87
CA GLN A 112 -17.45 -10.84 14.93
C GLN A 112 -17.94 -10.39 13.55
N THR A 113 -18.91 -9.48 13.53
CA THR A 113 -19.39 -8.80 12.31
C THR A 113 -18.98 -7.33 12.27
N THR A 114 -18.21 -6.89 13.27
CA THR A 114 -17.72 -5.51 13.40
C THR A 114 -16.21 -5.52 13.59
N PHE A 115 -15.58 -4.45 13.11
CA PHE A 115 -14.17 -4.18 13.25
C PHE A 115 -13.99 -2.71 13.62
N ASP A 116 -13.21 -2.45 14.66
CA ASP A 116 -12.84 -1.11 15.12
C ASP A 116 -11.34 -1.13 15.40
N TRP A 117 -10.59 -0.37 14.62
CA TRP A 117 -9.13 -0.30 14.73
C TRP A 117 -8.69 1.13 14.84
N ARG A 118 -8.03 1.43 15.97
CA ARG A 118 -7.32 2.69 16.18
C ARG A 118 -5.91 2.52 15.64
N LEU A 119 -5.60 3.20 14.53
CA LEU A 119 -4.29 3.19 13.90
C LEU A 119 -3.29 3.95 14.76
N ASN A 120 -3.34 5.28 14.68
CA ASN A 120 -2.38 6.16 15.32
C ASN A 120 -2.93 7.57 15.46
N VAL A 121 -2.19 8.36 16.23
CA VAL A 121 -2.45 9.78 16.47
C VAL A 121 -1.40 10.58 15.69
N THR A 122 -1.82 11.35 14.69
CA THR A 122 -0.91 12.08 13.79
C THR A 122 -1.09 13.60 13.90
N ALA A 123 -0.05 14.37 13.56
CA ALA A 123 -0.08 15.83 13.58
C ALA A 123 0.64 16.41 12.34
N GLY A 124 0.28 17.65 11.98
CA GLY A 124 0.94 18.38 10.90
C GLY A 124 0.95 17.64 9.56
N ALA A 125 2.15 17.50 8.97
CA ALA A 125 2.37 16.93 7.64
C ALA A 125 2.24 15.39 7.59
N GLU A 126 2.18 14.70 8.73
CA GLU A 126 2.05 13.25 8.80
C GLU A 126 0.61 12.74 8.68
N LYS A 127 -0.35 13.66 8.53
CA LYS A 127 -1.75 13.29 8.35
C LYS A 127 -1.95 12.57 7.01
N PRO A 128 -2.61 11.39 7.02
CA PRO A 128 -2.84 10.66 5.80
C PRO A 128 -3.79 11.43 4.88
N ARG A 129 -3.43 11.52 3.60
CA ARG A 129 -4.33 12.00 2.54
C ARG A 129 -5.23 10.89 2.00
N TYR A 130 -4.75 9.65 2.10
CA TYR A 130 -5.43 8.45 1.66
C TYR A 130 -5.19 7.36 2.69
N ILE A 131 -6.22 6.58 2.99
CA ILE A 131 -6.13 5.36 3.79
C ILE A 131 -6.64 4.22 2.93
N VAL A 132 -5.83 3.17 2.78
CA VAL A 132 -6.21 1.96 2.05
C VAL A 132 -6.38 0.84 3.07
N LEU A 133 -7.58 0.27 3.12
CA LEU A 133 -7.92 -0.88 3.95
C LEU A 133 -8.10 -2.09 3.04
N ALA A 134 -7.52 -3.21 3.44
CA ALA A 134 -7.66 -4.48 2.75
C ALA A 134 -7.72 -5.61 3.78
N PHE A 135 -8.29 -6.74 3.40
CA PHE A 135 -8.35 -7.90 4.29
C PHE A 135 -7.68 -9.11 3.64
N GLN A 136 -7.09 -9.97 4.44
CA GLN A 136 -6.51 -11.24 3.99
C GLN A 136 -6.83 -12.36 4.97
N THR A 137 -7.37 -13.47 4.48
CA THR A 137 -7.75 -14.63 5.27
C THR A 137 -6.86 -15.83 4.94
N ASP A 138 -6.22 -16.41 5.97
CA ASP A 138 -5.42 -17.64 5.88
C ASP A 138 -4.30 -17.60 4.82
N LYS A 139 -3.76 -16.42 4.49
CA LYS A 139 -2.71 -16.24 3.46
C LYS A 139 -1.33 -15.92 4.04
N SER A 140 -1.26 -15.38 5.25
CA SER A 140 0.01 -15.14 5.92
C SER A 140 0.65 -16.45 6.36
N ASP A 141 1.98 -16.48 6.36
CA ASP A 141 2.83 -17.62 6.69
C ASP A 141 2.55 -18.87 5.84
N ASN A 142 2.07 -18.68 4.60
CA ASN A 142 1.62 -19.79 3.77
C ASN A 142 2.14 -19.68 2.33
N GLN A 143 3.05 -20.57 1.96
CA GLN A 143 3.62 -20.61 0.61
C GLN A 143 2.68 -21.23 -0.45
N ILE A 144 1.53 -21.79 -0.09
CA ILE A 144 0.57 -22.40 -1.03
C ILE A 144 -0.43 -21.35 -1.53
N LYS A 145 -0.72 -20.35 -0.72
CA LYS A 145 -1.67 -19.28 -1.04
C LYS A 145 -0.93 -18.01 -1.40
N ASN A 146 -1.48 -17.23 -2.31
CA ASN A 146 -0.85 -16.00 -2.77
C ASN A 146 -1.15 -14.84 -1.81
N PRO A 147 -0.16 -14.29 -1.08
CA PRO A 147 -0.35 -13.17 -0.17
C PRO A 147 -0.47 -11.82 -0.90
N ALA A 148 -0.35 -11.77 -2.23
CA ALA A 148 -0.68 -10.58 -3.00
C ALA A 148 -2.18 -10.44 -3.29
N ILE A 149 -2.99 -11.46 -2.98
CA ILE A 149 -4.44 -11.48 -3.21
C ILE A 149 -5.17 -11.09 -1.92
N PHE A 150 -6.10 -10.16 -2.01
CA PHE A 150 -6.92 -9.72 -0.88
C PHE A 150 -8.33 -10.31 -0.94
N ASP A 151 -8.98 -10.41 0.21
CA ASP A 151 -10.33 -10.95 0.38
C ASP A 151 -11.31 -9.82 0.70
N HIS A 152 -12.52 -9.90 0.16
CA HIS A 152 -13.54 -8.89 0.44
C HIS A 152 -14.21 -9.10 1.82
N CYS A 153 -14.05 -10.28 2.42
CA CYS A 153 -14.62 -10.72 3.71
C CYS A 153 -16.12 -10.45 3.88
N ASP A 154 -16.84 -10.26 2.77
CA ASP A 154 -18.23 -9.79 2.69
C ASP A 154 -18.49 -8.50 3.51
N VAL A 155 -17.57 -7.53 3.38
CA VAL A 155 -17.70 -6.20 3.97
C VAL A 155 -18.97 -5.52 3.47
N LYS A 156 -19.78 -5.04 4.41
CA LYS A 156 -21.04 -4.33 4.18
C LYS A 156 -20.84 -2.82 4.18
N ASN A 157 -20.05 -2.33 5.12
CA ASN A 157 -19.77 -0.91 5.26
C ASN A 157 -18.39 -0.72 5.85
N ALA A 158 -17.71 0.34 5.45
CA ALA A 158 -16.44 0.71 6.05
C ALA A 158 -16.24 2.21 5.92
N TYR A 159 -15.61 2.80 6.93
CA TYR A 159 -15.29 4.22 6.95
C TYR A 159 -14.09 4.49 7.85
N VAL A 160 -13.44 5.61 7.58
CA VAL A 160 -12.41 6.20 8.43
C VAL A 160 -13.05 7.31 9.24
N GLN A 161 -12.73 7.37 10.52
CA GLN A 161 -13.07 8.44 11.41
C GLN A 161 -11.80 9.21 11.79
N LEU A 162 -11.75 10.48 11.43
CA LEU A 162 -10.71 11.42 11.83
C LEU A 162 -11.28 12.29 12.96
N ASN A 163 -10.84 12.03 14.20
CA ASN A 163 -11.46 12.58 15.41
C ASN A 163 -12.98 12.26 15.46
N SER A 164 -13.83 13.21 15.09
CA SER A 164 -15.30 13.06 15.07
C SER A 164 -15.88 13.08 13.66
N GLU A 165 -15.07 13.33 12.63
CA GLU A 165 -15.52 13.42 11.24
C GLU A 165 -15.31 12.10 10.50
N ARG A 166 -16.25 11.78 9.62
CA ARG A 166 -16.36 10.47 8.98
C ARG A 166 -16.12 10.57 7.47
N TYR A 167 -15.33 9.62 6.93
CA TYR A 167 -14.95 9.54 5.53
C TYR A 167 -15.12 8.11 4.98
N PRO A 168 -16.02 7.86 4.02
CA PRO A 168 -17.06 8.79 3.54
C PRO A 168 -18.13 9.04 4.61
N GLU A 169 -18.85 10.16 4.47
CA GLU A 169 -19.96 10.53 5.37
C GLU A 169 -21.12 9.53 5.27
N MET A 170 -21.46 9.13 4.05
CA MET A 170 -22.51 8.13 3.79
C MET A 170 -21.99 6.70 3.94
N ASP A 171 -22.89 5.78 4.29
CA ASP A 171 -22.60 4.35 4.25
C ASP A 171 -22.40 3.85 2.82
N LEU A 172 -21.44 2.94 2.64
CA LEU A 172 -21.15 2.33 1.34
C LEU A 172 -22.18 1.27 0.94
N GLN A 173 -22.81 0.61 1.91
CA GLN A 173 -23.82 -0.44 1.72
C GLN A 173 -23.43 -1.50 0.67
N LEU A 174 -22.20 -1.99 0.77
CA LEU A 174 -21.60 -2.95 -0.14
C LEU A 174 -22.28 -4.33 0.00
N ASN A 175 -22.46 -4.99 -1.14
CA ASN A 175 -22.90 -6.37 -1.20
C ASN A 175 -22.19 -7.08 -2.36
N PHE A 176 -21.23 -7.93 -2.01
CA PHE A 176 -20.42 -8.63 -3.00
C PHE A 176 -21.17 -9.77 -3.70
N GLU A 177 -22.20 -10.35 -3.07
CA GLU A 177 -23.04 -11.39 -3.69
C GLU A 177 -23.87 -10.82 -4.84
N ASN A 178 -24.48 -9.66 -4.62
CA ASN A 178 -25.30 -8.95 -5.60
C ASN A 178 -24.51 -8.01 -6.53
N ASN A 179 -23.17 -8.06 -6.48
CA ASN A 179 -22.25 -7.19 -7.22
C ASN A 179 -22.45 -5.68 -6.96
N ASN A 180 -22.99 -5.32 -5.79
CA ASN A 180 -23.09 -3.93 -5.35
C ASN A 180 -21.79 -3.50 -4.64
N PHE A 181 -20.73 -3.27 -5.42
CA PHE A 181 -19.44 -2.78 -4.91
C PHE A 181 -18.81 -1.68 -5.79
N THR A 182 -19.59 -1.15 -6.75
CA THR A 182 -19.12 -0.17 -7.73
C THR A 182 -18.60 1.11 -7.08
N THR A 183 -19.21 1.54 -5.97
CA THR A 183 -18.74 2.73 -5.22
C THR A 183 -17.32 2.53 -4.69
N ALA A 184 -17.04 1.39 -4.05
CA ALA A 184 -15.71 1.09 -3.53
C ALA A 184 -14.68 0.92 -4.66
N TYR A 185 -15.07 0.28 -5.76
CA TYR A 185 -14.24 0.21 -6.96
C TYR A 185 -13.93 1.59 -7.55
N LYS A 186 -14.92 2.50 -7.61
CA LYS A 186 -14.71 3.87 -8.06
C LYS A 186 -13.72 4.62 -7.16
N MET A 187 -13.83 4.48 -5.84
CA MET A 187 -12.88 5.09 -4.90
C MET A 187 -11.44 4.62 -5.14
N LEU A 188 -11.23 3.35 -5.46
CA LEU A 188 -9.93 2.82 -5.87
C LEU A 188 -9.45 3.42 -7.19
N CYS A 189 -10.33 3.52 -8.20
CA CYS A 189 -9.98 4.13 -9.49
C CYS A 189 -9.57 5.60 -9.33
N ASP A 190 -10.35 6.37 -8.56
CA ASP A 190 -10.08 7.79 -8.31
C ASP A 190 -8.73 7.96 -7.58
N TYR A 191 -8.34 7.03 -6.70
CA TYR A 191 -7.01 6.99 -6.09
C TYR A 191 -5.88 6.74 -7.11
N TYR A 192 -6.04 5.76 -8.00
CA TYR A 192 -5.06 5.52 -9.08
C TYR A 192 -4.88 6.76 -9.95
N ASN A 193 -5.98 7.46 -10.25
CA ASN A 193 -5.95 8.66 -11.07
C ASN A 193 -5.25 9.82 -10.35
N HIS A 194 -5.59 10.09 -9.08
CA HIS A 194 -5.05 11.24 -8.35
C HIS A 194 -3.62 11.05 -7.85
N VAL A 195 -3.26 9.84 -7.40
CA VAL A 195 -1.95 9.59 -6.77
C VAL A 195 -0.93 9.14 -7.80
N LEU A 196 -1.31 8.27 -8.74
CA LEU A 196 -0.38 7.67 -9.70
C LEU A 196 -0.43 8.34 -11.07
N GLY A 197 -1.32 9.33 -11.26
CA GLY A 197 -1.46 10.06 -12.53
C GLY A 197 -1.88 9.18 -13.71
N LYS A 198 -2.49 8.02 -13.44
CA LYS A 198 -2.94 7.08 -14.48
C LYS A 198 -4.40 7.37 -14.79
N GLU A 199 -4.75 7.72 -16.03
CA GLU A 199 -6.14 8.08 -16.37
C GLU A 199 -7.15 6.93 -16.22
N ASN A 200 -6.67 5.67 -16.26
CA ASN A 200 -7.49 4.47 -16.16
C ASN A 200 -6.98 3.54 -15.07
N CYS A 201 -7.90 3.08 -14.22
CA CYS A 201 -7.65 1.99 -13.29
C CYS A 201 -7.30 0.73 -14.09
N SER A 202 -6.12 0.14 -13.82
CA SER A 202 -5.64 -1.04 -14.52
C SER A 202 -6.28 -2.35 -14.05
N ILE A 203 -7.29 -2.27 -13.16
CA ILE A 203 -7.95 -3.40 -12.53
C ILE A 203 -9.40 -3.42 -13.03
N SER A 204 -9.87 -4.53 -13.58
CA SER A 204 -11.28 -4.68 -13.96
C SER A 204 -12.19 -4.90 -12.74
N LEU A 205 -13.50 -4.66 -12.87
CA LEU A 205 -14.48 -4.95 -11.80
C LEU A 205 -14.42 -6.40 -11.29
N LYS A 206 -14.13 -7.35 -12.18
CA LYS A 206 -14.01 -8.78 -11.83
C LYS A 206 -12.74 -9.05 -11.03
N GLU A 207 -11.62 -8.43 -11.41
CA GLU A 207 -10.36 -8.54 -10.67
C GLU A 207 -10.43 -7.80 -9.34
N TYR A 208 -11.12 -6.66 -9.26
CA TYR A 208 -11.40 -5.99 -8.00
C TYR A 208 -12.11 -6.92 -7.03
N LYS A 209 -13.20 -7.56 -7.44
CA LYS A 209 -13.96 -8.49 -6.59
C LYS A 209 -13.12 -9.67 -6.11
N ASN A 210 -12.35 -10.28 -7.01
CA ASN A 210 -11.73 -11.59 -6.77
C ASN A 210 -10.27 -11.52 -6.30
N LEU A 211 -9.58 -10.42 -6.56
CA LEU A 211 -8.13 -10.29 -6.33
C LEU A 211 -7.77 -9.09 -5.45
N TYR A 212 -8.41 -7.95 -5.68
CA TYR A 212 -8.00 -6.68 -5.07
C TYR A 212 -9.20 -5.86 -4.53
N PRO A 213 -10.01 -6.40 -3.59
CA PRO A 213 -11.11 -5.66 -2.97
C PRO A 213 -10.60 -4.63 -1.95
N LEU A 214 -9.78 -3.69 -2.43
CA LEU A 214 -9.17 -2.62 -1.65
C LEU A 214 -10.22 -1.54 -1.42
N LEU A 215 -10.35 -1.10 -0.16
CA LEU A 215 -11.20 0.02 0.23
C LEU A 215 -10.32 1.24 0.41
N VAL A 216 -10.47 2.22 -0.49
CA VAL A 216 -9.68 3.45 -0.43
C VAL A 216 -10.52 4.60 0.09
N PHE A 217 -10.06 5.26 1.14
CA PHE A 217 -10.70 6.42 1.73
C PHE A 217 -9.87 7.67 1.43
N ASP A 218 -10.46 8.62 0.70
CA ASP A 218 -9.85 9.93 0.45
C ASP A 218 -10.16 10.86 1.63
N THR A 219 -9.11 11.23 2.37
CA THR A 219 -9.15 12.19 3.49
C THR A 219 -8.43 13.49 3.15
N SER A 220 -8.06 13.69 1.88
CA SER A 220 -7.27 14.85 1.45
C SER A 220 -8.00 16.18 1.62
N LYS A 221 -9.33 16.16 1.55
CA LYS A 221 -10.22 17.31 1.76
C LYS A 221 -10.79 17.35 3.18
N GLN A 222 -9.94 17.10 4.16
CA GLN A 222 -10.30 17.18 5.57
C GLN A 222 -10.70 18.60 5.98
N SER A 223 -11.55 18.69 7.00
CA SER A 223 -12.00 19.95 7.60
C SER A 223 -10.86 20.84 8.08
N GLU A 224 -10.99 22.15 7.87
CA GLU A 224 -10.00 23.13 8.34
C GLU A 224 -9.81 23.10 9.86
N LYS A 225 -10.83 22.68 10.60
CA LYS A 225 -10.77 22.49 12.06
C LYS A 225 -9.68 21.49 12.46
N LEU A 226 -9.39 20.53 11.59
CA LEU A 226 -8.38 19.52 11.83
C LEU A 226 -6.97 19.99 11.46
N LYS A 227 -6.78 21.13 10.78
CA LYS A 227 -5.48 21.53 10.20
C LYS A 227 -4.33 21.59 11.22
N ASN A 228 -4.55 22.24 12.36
CA ASN A 228 -3.54 22.41 13.41
C ASN A 228 -3.71 21.45 14.60
N ALA A 229 -4.75 20.61 14.57
CA ALA A 229 -5.04 19.68 15.65
C ALA A 229 -4.27 18.37 15.47
N VAL A 230 -4.06 17.69 16.59
CA VAL A 230 -3.72 16.28 16.62
C VAL A 230 -4.95 15.47 16.17
N THR A 231 -4.76 14.50 15.28
CA THR A 231 -5.85 13.72 14.68
C THR A 231 -5.74 12.25 15.10
N ASP A 232 -6.75 11.78 15.84
CA ASP A 232 -6.99 10.36 16.12
C ASP A 232 -7.60 9.70 14.88
N ILE A 233 -6.96 8.66 14.37
CA ILE A 233 -7.42 7.93 13.19
C ILE A 233 -8.00 6.60 13.64
N ARG A 234 -9.28 6.38 13.34
CA ARG A 234 -9.96 5.08 13.55
C ARG A 234 -10.56 4.56 12.26
N ILE A 235 -10.38 3.28 12.01
CA ILE A 235 -11.02 2.55 10.92
C ILE A 235 -12.15 1.73 11.52
N LYS A 236 -13.34 1.82 10.93
CA LYS A 236 -14.48 1.01 11.33
C LYS A 236 -15.05 0.30 10.11
N ALA A 237 -15.34 -0.99 10.28
CA ALA A 237 -15.99 -1.79 9.25
C ALA A 237 -17.05 -2.71 9.86
N THR A 238 -18.08 -3.01 9.06
CA THR A 238 -19.11 -3.99 9.37
C THR A 238 -19.26 -4.96 8.21
N PHE A 239 -19.57 -6.21 8.53
CA PHE A 239 -19.60 -7.33 7.59
C PHE A 239 -20.98 -7.98 7.56
N ASN A 240 -21.39 -8.48 6.39
CA ASN A 240 -22.66 -9.22 6.27
C ASN A 240 -22.56 -10.62 6.90
N LYS A 241 -21.34 -11.17 7.00
CA LYS A 241 -21.03 -12.47 7.60
C LYS A 241 -19.97 -12.31 8.68
N ASN A 242 -19.83 -13.33 9.51
CA ASN A 242 -18.78 -13.39 10.51
C ASN A 242 -17.40 -13.37 9.85
N ILE A 243 -16.49 -12.57 10.40
CA ILE A 243 -15.11 -12.51 9.96
C ILE A 243 -14.49 -13.93 10.05
N PRO A 244 -13.90 -14.46 8.96
CA PRO A 244 -13.25 -15.76 8.97
C PRO A 244 -12.09 -15.83 9.98
N LYS A 245 -11.72 -17.05 10.38
CA LYS A 245 -10.52 -17.27 11.21
C LYS A 245 -9.27 -16.83 10.44
N ASN A 246 -8.23 -16.43 11.20
CA ASN A 246 -6.94 -15.97 10.67
C ASN A 246 -7.07 -14.87 9.59
N THR A 247 -7.99 -13.93 9.81
CA THR A 247 -8.12 -12.75 8.96
C THR A 247 -7.29 -11.62 9.54
N PHE A 248 -6.51 -10.95 8.68
CA PHE A 248 -5.75 -9.75 9.00
C PHE A 248 -6.30 -8.58 8.19
N ALA A 249 -6.31 -7.40 8.81
CA ALA A 249 -6.59 -6.11 8.20
C ALA A 249 -5.31 -5.29 8.10
#